data_AF-A0A0C2FYG2-F1
#
_entry.id   AF-A0A0C2FYG2-F1
#
_cell.length_a   1.000
_cell.length_b   1.000
_cell.length_c   1.000
_cell.angle_alpha   90.00
_cell.angle_beta   90.00
_cell.angle_gamma   90.00
#
_symmetry.space_group_name_H-M   'P 1'
#
loop_
_entity.id
_entity.type
_entity.pdbx_description
1 polymer ?
#
loop_
_entity_poly.entity_id
_entity_poly.type
_entity_poly.pdbx_seq_one_letter_code
_entity_poly.pdbx_strand_id
1 'polypeptide(L)'
;MAPRRERVAIEGPGPRLYVTVLVLCLAVPVYQSHSTLTMLLAGKMAVVTGGGSGIGRAICQRLANHGAKLVVADMNKNAAIETVEILGASNQHSAFPAM
;
A
#
# COMPACT_ATOMS: atom_id res chain seq x y z
N MET A 1 31.93 -15.26 -43.91
CA MET A 1 32.28 -15.41 -42.48
C MET A 1 31.78 -14.17 -41.74
N ALA A 2 30.65 -14.26 -41.05
CA ALA A 2 30.01 -13.14 -40.36
C ALA A 2 30.44 -13.06 -38.87
N PRO A 3 30.59 -11.87 -38.27
CA PRO A 3 30.57 -11.72 -36.82
C PRO A 3 29.16 -11.38 -36.28
N ARG A 4 28.95 -11.76 -35.01
CA ARG A 4 27.70 -12.04 -34.30
C ARG A 4 26.90 -10.79 -33.85
N ARG A 5 25.59 -11.01 -33.68
CA ARG A 5 24.58 -10.12 -33.08
C ARG A 5 24.96 -9.69 -31.65
N GLU A 6 24.84 -8.41 -31.36
CA GLU A 6 24.40 -7.91 -30.05
C GLU A 6 23.59 -6.63 -30.27
N ARG A 7 22.26 -6.74 -30.18
CA ARG A 7 21.34 -5.60 -30.22
C ARG A 7 21.19 -5.08 -28.79
N VAL A 8 21.70 -3.89 -28.53
CA VAL A 8 21.21 -3.04 -27.44
C VAL A 8 20.99 -1.64 -28.03
N ALA A 9 19.75 -1.35 -28.39
CA ALA A 9 19.36 0.00 -28.78
C ALA A 9 19.25 0.86 -27.50
N ILE A 10 20.22 1.75 -27.31
CA ILE A 10 20.18 2.81 -26.31
C ILE A 10 19.76 4.11 -27.01
N GLU A 11 18.45 4.39 -27.06
CA GLU A 11 17.96 5.75 -27.31
C GLU A 11 17.09 6.15 -26.11
N GLY A 12 17.69 6.89 -25.18
CA GLY A 12 16.98 7.46 -24.03
C GLY A 12 16.56 8.90 -24.30
N PRO A 13 15.54 9.44 -23.61
CA PRO A 13 15.37 10.88 -23.52
C PRO A 13 15.94 11.38 -22.19
N GLY A 14 16.92 12.28 -22.28
CA GLY A 14 17.53 12.94 -21.13
C GLY A 14 16.60 13.92 -20.38
N PRO A 15 17.13 14.58 -19.33
CA PRO A 15 16.38 15.24 -18.25
C PRO A 15 15.62 16.52 -18.64
N ARG A 16 15.58 16.89 -19.93
CA ARG A 16 14.94 18.11 -20.42
C ARG A 16 13.41 17.97 -20.58
N LEU A 17 12.91 16.75 -20.73
CA LEU A 17 11.48 16.47 -20.92
C LEU A 17 10.69 16.52 -19.59
N TYR A 18 11.32 16.19 -18.47
CA TYR A 18 10.65 16.06 -17.16
C TYR A 18 10.21 17.41 -16.57
N VAL A 19 10.90 18.51 -16.89
CA VAL A 19 10.58 19.86 -16.37
C VAL A 19 9.55 20.58 -17.25
N THR A 20 9.53 20.34 -18.57
CA THR A 20 8.56 20.97 -19.48
C THR A 20 7.13 20.40 -19.31
N VAL A 21 6.99 19.12 -18.95
CA VAL A 21 5.69 18.49 -18.63
C VAL A 21 5.07 19.08 -17.35
N LEU A 22 5.85 19.71 -16.48
CA LEU A 22 5.40 20.26 -15.21
C LEU A 22 4.60 21.57 -15.33
N VAL A 23 4.58 22.23 -16.50
CA VAL A 23 4.16 23.66 -16.61
C VAL A 23 2.87 23.91 -17.41
N LEU A 24 2.30 22.95 -18.14
CA LEU A 24 1.13 23.25 -18.99
C LEU A 24 0.02 22.18 -18.93
N CYS A 25 -1.01 22.49 -18.14
CA CYS A 25 -2.35 21.88 -18.14
C CYS A 25 -2.52 20.43 -17.61
N LEU A 26 -3.60 20.27 -16.85
CA LEU A 26 -4.09 19.09 -16.15
C LEU A 26 -4.16 17.81 -17.03
N ALA A 27 -3.91 16.65 -16.40
CA ALA A 27 -4.25 15.28 -16.85
C ALA A 27 -3.29 14.54 -17.80
N VAL A 28 -2.08 14.21 -17.35
CA VAL A 28 -1.30 13.08 -17.91
C VAL A 28 -0.65 12.26 -16.77
N PRO A 29 -0.98 10.97 -16.58
CA PRO A 29 -0.41 10.16 -15.51
C PRO A 29 0.93 9.56 -15.98
N VAL A 30 2.05 10.21 -15.65
CA VAL A 30 3.39 9.64 -15.85
C VAL A 30 3.81 8.93 -14.56
N TYR A 31 4.07 7.62 -14.65
CA TYR A 31 4.27 6.63 -13.56
C TYR A 31 2.99 6.07 -12.89
N GLN A 32 2.07 5.53 -13.69
CA GLN A 32 1.11 4.54 -13.19
C GLN A 32 1.80 3.19 -13.01
N SER A 33 2.34 2.93 -11.81
CA SER A 33 2.27 1.55 -11.32
C SER A 33 0.79 1.20 -11.28
N HIS A 34 0.32 0.39 -12.23
CA HIS A 34 -0.97 -0.27 -12.12
C HIS A 34 -0.86 -1.32 -11.03
N SER A 35 -0.77 -0.91 -9.76
CA SER A 35 -1.45 -1.67 -8.73
C SER A 35 -2.91 -1.33 -8.92
N THR A 36 -3.62 -2.09 -9.77
CA THR A 36 -5.05 -2.28 -9.55
C THR A 36 -5.20 -2.45 -8.04
N LEU A 37 -5.97 -1.58 -7.37
CA LEU A 37 -6.32 -1.71 -5.95
C LEU A 37 -7.00 -3.07 -5.79
N THR A 38 -6.19 -4.10 -5.75
CA THR A 38 -6.63 -5.47 -5.64
C THR A 38 -6.95 -5.57 -4.18
N MET A 39 -8.24 -5.73 -3.91
CA MET A 39 -8.73 -6.18 -2.63
C MET A 39 -8.30 -7.63 -2.44
N LEU A 40 -6.98 -7.88 -2.41
CA LEU A 40 -6.33 -9.19 -2.35
C LEU A 40 -6.83 -9.99 -1.14
N LEU A 41 -7.24 -9.27 -0.10
CA LEU A 41 -7.74 -9.81 1.15
C LEU A 41 -9.25 -9.55 1.34
N ALA A 42 -9.99 -9.18 0.28
CA ALA A 42 -11.44 -9.06 0.35
C ALA A 42 -12.07 -10.32 0.94
N GLY A 43 -12.90 -10.13 1.97
CA GLY A 43 -13.60 -11.21 2.65
C GLY A 43 -12.71 -12.10 3.51
N LYS A 44 -11.42 -11.80 3.66
CA LYS A 44 -10.52 -12.50 4.58
C LYS A 44 -10.49 -11.80 5.94
N MET A 45 -10.23 -12.59 6.98
CA MET A 45 -9.98 -12.09 8.33
C MET A 45 -8.48 -12.21 8.62
N ALA A 46 -7.89 -11.15 9.16
CA ALA A 46 -6.50 -11.13 9.60
C ALA A 46 -6.42 -10.71 11.07
N VAL A 47 -5.61 -11.43 11.83
CA VAL A 47 -5.33 -11.14 13.25
C VAL A 47 -3.93 -10.56 13.33
N VAL A 48 -3.79 -9.39 13.96
CA VAL A 48 -2.50 -8.71 14.11
C VAL A 48 -2.21 -8.54 15.59
N THR A 49 -1.17 -9.20 16.07
CA THR A 49 -0.64 -9.05 17.44
C THR A 49 0.37 -7.92 17.51
N GLY A 50 0.33 -7.11 18.57
CA GLY A 50 1.10 -5.86 18.65
C GLY A 50 0.56 -4.79 17.69
N GLY A 51 -0.71 -4.89 17.32
CA GLY A 51 -1.34 -4.03 16.32
C GLY A 51 -1.63 -2.61 16.80
N GLY A 52 -1.40 -2.29 18.07
CA GLY A 52 -1.75 -1.01 18.66
C GLY A 52 -0.83 0.15 18.27
N SER A 53 0.37 -0.09 17.76
CA SER A 53 1.33 0.98 17.41
C SER A 53 2.36 0.57 16.34
N GLY A 54 3.18 1.54 15.91
CA GLY A 54 4.36 1.31 15.07
C GLY A 54 4.10 0.44 13.83
N ILE A 55 4.91 -0.61 13.67
CA ILE A 55 4.83 -1.54 12.54
C ILE A 55 3.50 -2.30 12.53
N GLY A 56 3.00 -2.74 13.69
CA GLY A 56 1.73 -3.46 13.78
C GLY A 56 0.56 -2.62 13.28
N ARG A 57 0.51 -1.34 13.67
CA ARG A 57 -0.49 -0.38 13.16
C ARG A 57 -0.37 -0.16 11.65
N ALA A 58 0.85 -0.03 11.12
CA ALA A 58 1.08 0.11 9.69
C ALA A 58 0.64 -1.14 8.90
N ILE A 59 0.87 -2.34 9.45
CA ILE A 59 0.39 -3.60 8.89
C ILE A 59 -1.14 -3.61 8.86
N CYS A 60 -1.80 -3.25 9.97
CA CYS A 60 -3.26 -3.13 10.02
C CYS A 60 -3.80 -2.24 8.90
N GLN A 61 -3.22 -1.04 8.72
CA GLN A 61 -3.63 -0.12 7.66
C GLN A 61 -3.44 -0.73 6.26
N ARG A 62 -2.31 -1.39 6.01
CA ARG A 62 -2.04 -2.00 4.72
C ARG A 62 -3.01 -3.15 4.42
N LEU A 63 -3.30 -4.01 5.40
CA LEU A 63 -4.24 -5.11 5.25
C LEU A 63 -5.68 -4.62 5.04
N ALA A 64 -6.10 -3.58 5.76
CA ALA A 64 -7.41 -2.96 5.57
C ALA A 64 -7.56 -2.34 4.17
N ASN A 65 -6.51 -1.69 3.65
CA ASN A 65 -6.49 -1.15 2.28
C ASN A 65 -6.64 -2.24 1.19
N HIS A 66 -6.33 -3.50 1.53
CA HIS A 66 -6.56 -4.66 0.68
C HIS A 66 -7.88 -5.40 0.98
N GLY A 67 -8.76 -4.82 1.79
CA GLY A 67 -10.12 -5.33 2.04
C GLY A 67 -10.23 -6.38 3.15
N ALA A 68 -9.20 -6.55 3.97
CA ALA A 68 -9.23 -7.49 5.09
C ALA A 68 -10.14 -6.98 6.23
N LYS A 69 -10.85 -7.90 6.87
CA LYS A 69 -11.43 -7.70 8.21
C LYS A 69 -10.33 -7.91 9.25
N LEU A 70 -10.23 -7.04 10.25
CA LEU A 70 -9.09 -7.08 11.18
C LEU A 70 -9.49 -7.33 12.61
N VAL A 71 -8.72 -8.18 13.27
CA VAL A 71 -8.69 -8.35 14.72
C VAL A 71 -7.35 -7.76 15.19
N VAL A 72 -7.40 -6.60 15.81
CA VAL A 72 -6.23 -5.90 16.35
C VAL A 72 -6.03 -6.35 17.79
N ALA A 73 -5.00 -7.12 18.04
CA ALA A 73 -4.63 -7.60 19.37
C ALA A 73 -3.38 -6.85 19.86
N ASP A 74 -3.46 -6.25 21.05
CA ASP A 74 -2.34 -5.58 21.69
C ASP A 74 -2.46 -5.70 23.21
N MET A 75 -1.34 -5.75 23.92
CA MET A 75 -1.35 -5.73 25.40
C MET A 75 -2.01 -4.44 25.91
N ASN A 76 -1.81 -3.33 25.19
CA ASN A 76 -2.51 -2.08 25.46
C ASN A 76 -3.81 -2.04 24.65
N LYS A 77 -4.91 -2.40 25.32
CA LYS A 77 -6.26 -2.38 24.73
C LYS A 77 -6.63 -1.02 24.12
N ASN A 78 -6.25 0.09 24.76
CA ASN A 78 -6.58 1.43 24.25
C ASN A 78 -5.86 1.72 22.94
N ALA A 79 -4.60 1.29 22.81
CA ALA A 79 -3.84 1.43 21.57
C ALA A 79 -4.44 0.59 20.42
N ALA A 80 -4.96 -0.60 20.74
CA ALA A 80 -5.68 -1.41 19.76
C ALA A 80 -7.00 -0.74 19.30
N ILE A 81 -7.75 -0.13 20.23
CA ILE A 81 -8.98 0.62 19.91
C ILE A 81 -8.66 1.82 19.01
N GLU A 82 -7.66 2.63 19.37
CA GLU A 82 -7.21 3.77 18.55
C GLU A 82 -6.85 3.32 17.13
N THR A 83 -6.19 2.17 17.00
CA THR A 83 -5.87 1.62 15.68
C THR A 83 -7.13 1.25 14.91
N VAL A 84 -8.12 0.62 15.53
CA VAL A 84 -9.41 0.31 14.89
C VAL A 84 -10.15 1.59 14.44
N GLU A 85 -10.11 2.65 15.24
CA GLU A 85 -10.70 3.94 14.88
C GLU A 85 -10.01 4.56 13.65
N ILE A 86 -8.68 4.48 13.57
CA ILE A 86 -7.88 4.95 12.42
C ILE A 86 -8.22 4.18 11.14
N LEU A 87 -8.51 2.88 11.22
CA LEU A 87 -8.89 2.07 10.05
C LEU A 87 -10.26 2.47 9.46
N GLY A 88 -11.05 3.25 10.20
CA GLY A 88 -12.33 3.80 9.75
C GLY A 88 -13.53 2.88 10.03
N ALA A 89 -14.71 3.49 10.02
CA ALA A 89 -15.99 2.92 10.46
C ALA A 89 -16.59 1.83 9.54
N SER A 90 -15.77 1.20 8.68
CA SER A 90 -16.14 -0.12 8.19
C SER A 90 -16.24 -1.00 9.42
N ASN A 91 -17.46 -1.31 9.87
CA ASN A 91 -17.81 -2.02 11.12
C ASN A 91 -17.32 -3.49 11.17
N GLN A 92 -16.17 -3.75 10.57
CA GLN A 92 -15.56 -5.03 10.22
C GLN A 92 -14.23 -5.24 10.94
N HIS A 93 -13.78 -4.28 11.76
CA HIS A 93 -12.56 -4.36 12.55
C HIS A 93 -12.90 -4.44 14.04
N SER A 94 -12.08 -5.14 14.82
CA SER A 94 -12.32 -5.34 16.26
C SER A 94 -11.00 -5.28 17.03
N ALA A 95 -11.02 -4.70 18.22
CA ALA A 95 -9.86 -4.59 19.10
C ALA A 95 -9.98 -5.57 20.27
N PHE A 96 -8.89 -6.25 20.60
CA PHE A 96 -8.80 -7.20 21.70
C PHE A 96 -7.54 -6.96 22.54
N PRO A 97 -7.62 -7.14 23.87
CA PRO A 97 -6.42 -7.24 24.69
C PRO A 97 -5.66 -8.52 24.35
N ALA A 98 -4.36 -8.41 24.10
CA ALA A 98 -3.46 -9.57 24.10
C ALA A 98 -3.10 -9.93 25.56
N MET A 99 -3.06 -11.24 25.85
CA MET A 99 -2.79 -11.81 27.17
C MET A 99 -1.38 -11.46 27.67
#